data_AF-D2VEH0-F1
#
_entry.id   AF-D2VEH0-F1
#
_cell.length_a   1.000
_cell.length_b   1.000
_cell.length_c   1.000
_cell.angle_alpha   90.00
_cell.angle_beta   90.00
_cell.angle_gamma   90.00
#
_symmetry.space_group_name_H-M   'P 1'
#
loop_
_entity.id
_entity.type
_entity.pdbx_description
1 polymer ?
#
loop_
_entity_poly.entity_id
_entity_poly.type
_entity_poly.pdbx_seq_one_letter_code
_entity_poly.pdbx_strand_id
1 'polypeptide(L)'
;LDLSHNNLTDLSDNVLCLENLTSLVLDHNRIHSASTFNSGKPLPKITLLWVNSNKIKDLKQFVEKVAYHFPNLKIFSMLKNEACPNFFTGGSAEEYEQYRLFVISRLNNLTVLDSSTVTKSEREIAKK
;
A
#
# COMPACT_ATOMS: atom_id res chain seq x y z
N LEU A 1 4.33 9.02 11.31
CA LEU A 1 4.72 7.98 12.28
C LEU A 1 5.54 6.96 11.52
N ASP A 2 6.75 6.71 11.99
CA ASP A 2 7.63 5.70 11.43
C ASP A 2 7.71 4.53 12.42
N LEU A 3 7.30 3.35 11.96
CA LEU A 3 7.37 2.08 12.67
C LEU A 3 8.21 1.07 11.89
N SER A 4 9.11 1.56 11.03
CA SER A 4 9.98 0.69 10.24
C SER A 4 10.94 -0.12 11.12
N HIS A 5 11.42 -1.25 10.59
CA HIS A 5 12.39 -2.12 11.27
C HIS A 5 11.89 -2.68 12.61
N ASN A 6 10.61 -3.07 12.64
CA ASN A 6 10.01 -3.77 13.76
C ASN A 6 9.58 -5.19 13.34
N ASN A 7 8.92 -5.91 14.24
CA ASN A 7 8.37 -7.25 13.97
C ASN A 7 6.84 -7.22 13.88
N LEU A 8 6.26 -6.10 13.45
CA LEU A 8 4.81 -5.93 13.42
C LEU A 8 4.18 -6.88 12.39
N THR A 9 3.18 -7.64 12.82
CA THR A 9 2.34 -8.47 11.97
C THR A 9 1.02 -7.79 11.61
N ASP A 10 0.58 -6.84 12.43
CA ASP A 10 -0.67 -6.11 12.32
C ASP A 10 -0.60 -4.82 13.17
N LEU A 11 -1.61 -3.97 13.04
CA LEU A 11 -1.70 -2.67 13.71
C LEU A 11 -2.95 -2.56 14.61
N SER A 12 -3.45 -3.70 15.08
CA SER A 12 -4.82 -3.91 15.58
C SER A 12 -5.27 -2.94 16.67
N ASP A 13 -4.37 -2.50 17.57
CA ASP A 13 -4.78 -1.78 18.78
C ASP A 13 -4.15 -0.38 18.99
N ASN A 14 -2.99 -0.07 18.37
CA ASN A 14 -2.20 1.11 18.77
C ASN A 14 -2.31 2.32 17.85
N VAL A 15 -2.74 2.17 16.60
CA VAL A 15 -2.80 3.29 15.63
C VAL A 15 -4.09 4.09 15.75
N LEU A 16 -5.11 3.54 16.43
CA LEU A 16 -6.43 4.15 16.62
C LEU A 16 -6.38 5.48 17.40
N CYS A 17 -5.43 5.62 18.33
CA CYS A 17 -5.30 6.83 19.14
C CYS A 17 -4.73 8.03 18.37
N LEU A 18 -4.25 7.81 17.14
CA LEU A 18 -3.56 8.83 16.35
C LEU A 18 -4.49 9.42 15.29
N GLU A 19 -5.58 10.04 15.74
CA GLU A 19 -6.63 10.61 14.87
C GLU A 19 -6.14 11.72 13.94
N ASN A 20 -4.95 12.28 14.18
CA ASN A 20 -4.32 13.31 13.35
C ASN A 20 -3.18 12.77 12.48
N LEU A 21 -2.96 11.46 12.44
CA LEU A 21 -1.88 10.88 11.66
C LEU A 21 -2.15 10.99 10.16
N THR A 22 -1.19 11.54 9.44
CA THR A 22 -1.26 11.73 7.98
C THR A 22 -0.29 10.85 7.21
N SER A 23 0.76 10.36 7.85
CA SER A 23 1.82 9.57 7.23
C SER A 23 2.20 8.40 8.12
N LEU A 24 2.23 7.20 7.53
CA LEU A 24 2.55 5.96 8.20
C LEU A 24 3.59 5.19 7.40
N VAL A 25 4.72 4.87 8.03
CA VAL A 25 5.80 4.10 7.44
C VAL A 25 5.96 2.81 8.24
N LEU A 26 5.93 1.68 7.54
CA LEU A 26 5.91 0.32 8.10
C LEU A 26 6.94 -0.57 7.41
N ASP A 27 8.01 0.03 6.90
CA ASP A 27 9.00 -0.69 6.11
C ASP A 27 9.73 -1.73 6.96
N HIS A 28 10.17 -2.85 6.39
CA HIS A 28 10.90 -3.90 7.11
C HIS A 28 10.17 -4.43 8.34
N ASN A 29 8.90 -4.81 8.18
CA ASN A 29 8.09 -5.49 9.18
C ASN A 29 7.68 -6.90 8.70
N ARG A 30 6.66 -7.50 9.32
CA ARG A 30 6.12 -8.83 8.98
C ARG A 30 4.64 -8.74 8.55
N ILE A 31 4.25 -7.60 7.98
CA ILE A 31 2.91 -7.39 7.45
C ILE A 31 2.69 -8.35 6.29
N HIS A 32 1.53 -9.00 6.27
CA HIS A 32 1.12 -9.96 5.26
C HIS A 32 -0.28 -9.57 4.75
N SER A 33 -0.76 -10.22 3.69
CA SER A 33 -2.03 -9.82 3.04
C SER A 33 -3.25 -9.90 3.96
N ALA A 34 -3.22 -10.82 4.94
CA ALA A 34 -4.27 -10.97 5.95
C ALA A 34 -4.17 -9.98 7.13
N SER A 35 -3.07 -9.22 7.25
CA SER A 35 -2.88 -8.24 8.32
C SER A 35 -4.03 -7.23 8.41
N THR A 36 -4.32 -6.80 9.63
CA THR A 36 -5.31 -5.78 9.96
C THR A 36 -4.60 -4.45 10.23
N PHE A 37 -5.07 -3.38 9.60
CA PHE A 37 -4.54 -2.02 9.85
C PHE A 37 -5.17 -1.39 11.09
N ASN A 38 -6.39 -1.79 11.43
CA ASN A 38 -7.09 -1.42 12.65
C ASN A 38 -8.33 -2.31 12.85
N SER A 39 -9.08 -2.05 13.91
CA SER A 39 -10.34 -2.71 14.29
C SER A 39 -11.55 -2.39 13.38
N GLY A 40 -11.31 -2.11 12.09
CA GLY A 40 -12.35 -1.95 11.06
C GLY A 40 -12.84 -0.51 10.84
N LYS A 41 -12.15 0.51 11.38
CA LYS A 41 -12.52 1.93 11.19
C LYS A 41 -11.61 2.59 10.15
N PRO A 42 -12.14 3.26 9.10
CA PRO A 42 -11.28 4.01 8.18
C PRO A 42 -10.48 5.13 8.87
N LEU A 43 -9.27 5.38 8.37
CA LEU A 43 -8.33 6.43 8.77
C LEU A 43 -8.16 7.44 7.63
N PRO A 44 -9.17 8.30 7.37
CA PRO A 44 -9.23 9.15 6.17
C PRO A 44 -8.18 10.26 6.12
N LYS A 45 -7.45 10.54 7.22
CA LYS A 45 -6.39 11.56 7.24
C LYS A 45 -5.06 11.03 6.71
N ILE A 46 -4.88 9.71 6.64
CA ILE A 46 -3.65 9.12 6.11
C ILE A 46 -3.60 9.33 4.60
N THR A 47 -2.55 10.01 4.17
CA THR A 47 -2.26 10.31 2.76
C THR A 47 -0.97 9.66 2.28
N LEU A 48 -0.11 9.19 3.19
CA LEU A 48 1.12 8.45 2.88
C LEU A 48 1.17 7.13 3.64
N LEU A 49 1.40 6.04 2.91
CA LEU A 49 1.61 4.70 3.45
C LEU A 49 2.79 4.03 2.75
N TRP A 50 3.83 3.66 3.50
CA TRP A 50 4.90 2.80 3.02
C TRP A 50 4.90 1.48 3.79
N VAL A 51 4.95 0.37 3.06
CA VAL A 51 4.95 -1.01 3.58
C VAL A 51 6.02 -1.84 2.84
N ASN A 52 7.14 -1.22 2.50
CA ASN A 52 8.21 -1.86 1.75
C ASN A 52 8.86 -3.00 2.56
N SER A 53 9.44 -3.99 1.86
CA SER A 53 10.15 -5.11 2.51
C SER A 53 9.32 -5.82 3.58
N ASN A 54 8.06 -6.15 3.27
CA ASN A 54 7.15 -6.91 4.12
C ASN A 54 6.87 -8.30 3.49
N LYS A 55 5.89 -9.04 4.02
CA LYS A 55 5.51 -10.40 3.61
C LYS A 55 4.16 -10.43 2.89
N ILE A 56 3.83 -9.39 2.12
CA ILE A 56 2.58 -9.30 1.37
C ILE A 56 2.69 -10.19 0.12
N LYS A 57 1.76 -11.14 -0.05
CA LYS A 57 1.76 -12.13 -1.14
C LYS A 57 0.56 -12.00 -2.07
N ASP A 58 -0.62 -11.84 -1.49
CA ASP A 58 -1.86 -11.53 -2.21
C ASP A 58 -2.02 -10.02 -2.34
N LEU A 59 -1.82 -9.52 -3.56
CA LEU A 59 -1.97 -8.11 -3.92
C LEU A 59 -3.42 -7.63 -3.75
N LYS A 60 -4.38 -8.39 -4.30
CA LYS A 60 -5.78 -7.99 -4.34
C LYS A 60 -6.33 -7.82 -2.93
N GLN A 61 -6.13 -8.84 -2.09
CA GLN A 61 -6.59 -8.80 -0.70
C GLN A 61 -6.00 -7.59 0.05
N PHE A 62 -4.70 -7.33 -0.15
CA PHE A 62 -4.03 -6.24 0.56
C PHE A 62 -4.48 -4.86 0.08
N VAL A 63 -4.54 -4.64 -1.23
CA VAL A 63 -4.90 -3.34 -1.81
C VAL A 63 -6.36 -2.99 -1.54
N GLU A 64 -7.28 -3.97 -1.58
CA GLU A 64 -8.68 -3.75 -1.21
C GLU A 64 -8.82 -3.27 0.25
N LYS A 65 -8.01 -3.83 1.16
CA LYS A 65 -7.94 -3.37 2.55
C LYS A 65 -7.35 -1.97 2.67
N VAL A 66 -6.28 -1.67 1.92
CA VAL A 66 -5.68 -0.33 1.88
C VAL A 66 -6.70 0.69 1.40
N ALA A 67 -7.45 0.39 0.34
CA ALA A 67 -8.49 1.26 -0.20
C ALA A 67 -9.60 1.55 0.82
N TYR A 68 -10.03 0.53 1.57
CA TYR A 68 -11.04 0.67 2.62
C TYR A 68 -10.54 1.51 3.80
N HIS A 69 -9.35 1.21 4.32
CA HIS A 69 -8.83 1.86 5.52
C HIS A 69 -8.27 3.26 5.25
N PHE A 70 -7.75 3.52 4.05
CA PHE A 70 -7.09 4.79 3.69
C PHE A 70 -7.71 5.38 2.41
N PRO A 71 -8.97 5.83 2.46
CA PRO A 71 -9.71 6.26 1.25
C PRO A 71 -9.10 7.49 0.56
N ASN A 72 -8.31 8.29 1.28
CA ASN A 72 -7.66 9.50 0.76
C ASN A 72 -6.15 9.32 0.53
N LEU A 73 -5.69 8.08 0.39
CA LEU A 73 -4.27 7.79 0.18
C LEU A 73 -3.77 8.41 -1.13
N LYS A 74 -2.65 9.13 -1.05
CA LYS A 74 -2.01 9.84 -2.17
C LYS A 74 -0.64 9.26 -2.53
N ILE A 75 0.08 8.74 -1.55
CA ILE A 75 1.43 8.20 -1.71
C ILE A 75 1.41 6.78 -1.13
N PHE A 76 1.71 5.80 -1.96
CA PHE A 76 1.76 4.40 -1.57
C PHE A 76 3.04 3.74 -2.08
N SER A 77 3.65 2.89 -1.25
CA SER A 77 4.82 2.11 -1.64
C SER A 77 4.74 0.74 -0.98
N MET A 78 4.87 -0.33 -1.77
CA MET A 78 4.94 -1.71 -1.31
C MET A 78 6.03 -2.52 -2.03
N LEU A 79 7.09 -1.82 -2.46
CA LEU A 79 8.28 -2.42 -3.05
C LEU A 79 8.86 -3.53 -2.17
N LYS A 80 9.52 -4.50 -2.81
CA LYS A 80 10.18 -5.64 -2.13
C LYS A 80 9.22 -6.51 -1.30
N ASN A 81 7.96 -6.61 -1.74
CA ASN A 81 7.01 -7.61 -1.29
C ASN A 81 6.81 -8.66 -2.38
N GLU A 82 6.46 -9.90 -2.02
CA GLU A 82 6.18 -10.98 -2.99
C GLU A 82 5.04 -10.61 -3.96
N ALA A 83 4.06 -9.83 -3.50
CA ALA A 83 2.93 -9.32 -4.28
C ALA A 83 3.29 -8.19 -5.27
N CYS A 84 4.50 -7.63 -5.20
CA CYS A 84 4.98 -6.57 -6.07
C CYS A 84 6.04 -7.14 -7.03
N PRO A 85 5.65 -7.65 -8.20
CA PRO A 85 6.59 -8.18 -9.19
C PRO A 85 7.40 -7.02 -9.74
N ASN A 86 8.64 -6.86 -9.29
CA ASN A 86 9.58 -5.91 -9.85
C ASN A 86 10.90 -6.61 -10.19
N PHE A 87 11.82 -5.89 -10.82
CA PHE A 87 13.14 -6.43 -11.18
C PHE A 87 13.88 -7.03 -9.97
N PHE A 88 13.67 -6.48 -8.77
CA PHE A 88 14.28 -6.99 -7.53
C PHE A 88 13.63 -8.27 -6.99
N THR A 89 12.39 -8.58 -7.38
CA THR A 89 11.68 -9.82 -7.01
C THR A 89 11.63 -10.83 -8.17
N GLY A 90 12.31 -10.55 -9.29
CA GLY A 90 12.36 -11.43 -10.46
C GLY A 90 11.20 -11.28 -11.44
N GLY A 91 10.39 -10.22 -11.34
CA GLY A 91 9.29 -9.94 -12.26
C GLY A 91 9.74 -9.18 -13.52
N SER A 92 8.99 -9.38 -14.60
CA SER A 92 9.12 -8.67 -15.87
C SER A 92 8.51 -7.25 -15.80
N ALA A 93 8.85 -6.41 -16.78
CA ALA A 93 8.28 -5.06 -16.90
C ALA A 93 6.76 -5.10 -17.12
N GLU A 94 6.26 -6.08 -17.87
CA GLU A 94 4.84 -6.27 -18.16
C GLU A 94 4.06 -6.65 -16.89
N GLU A 95 4.60 -7.55 -16.07
CA GLU A 95 3.99 -7.92 -14.78
C GLU A 95 3.93 -6.73 -13.82
N TYR A 96 4.99 -5.91 -13.78
CA TYR A 96 4.99 -4.69 -12.99
C TYR A 96 3.95 -3.68 -13.49
N GLU A 97 3.79 -3.53 -14.80
CA GLU A 97 2.78 -2.65 -15.40
C GLU A 97 1.36 -3.11 -15.04
N GLN A 98 1.07 -4.41 -15.12
CA GLN A 98 -0.22 -4.98 -14.69
C GLN A 98 -0.49 -4.75 -13.20
N TYR A 99 0.51 -5.02 -12.35
CA TYR A 99 0.45 -4.72 -10.92
C TYR A 99 0.13 -3.24 -10.69
N ARG A 100 0.84 -2.33 -11.36
CA ARG A 100 0.72 -0.89 -11.22
C ARG A 100 -0.67 -0.39 -11.62
N LEU A 101 -1.17 -0.82 -12.78
CA LEU A 101 -2.53 -0.49 -13.23
C LEU A 101 -3.59 -1.02 -12.26
N PHE A 102 -3.42 -2.24 -11.75
CA PHE A 102 -4.34 -2.80 -10.75
C PHE A 102 -4.39 -1.95 -9.47
N VAL A 103 -3.24 -1.56 -8.92
CA VAL A 103 -3.19 -0.72 -7.71
C VAL A 103 -3.84 0.64 -7.95
N ILE A 104 -3.54 1.28 -9.10
CA ILE A 104 -4.14 2.55 -9.49
C ILE A 104 -5.66 2.44 -9.64
N SER A 105 -6.17 1.32 -10.16
CA SER A 105 -7.62 1.08 -10.34
C SER A 105 -8.39 1.03 -9.01
N ARG A 106 -7.71 0.65 -7.92
CA ARG A 106 -8.32 0.49 -6.58
C ARG A 106 -8.11 1.72 -5.69
N LEU A 107 -7.01 2.44 -5.88
CA LEU A 107 -6.64 3.60 -5.09
C LEU A 107 -6.86 4.89 -5.90
N ASN A 108 -8.13 5.30 -6.02
CA ASN A 108 -8.56 6.39 -6.90
C ASN A 108 -7.89 7.74 -6.64
N ASN A 109 -7.39 8.00 -5.42
CA ASN A 109 -6.75 9.27 -5.05
C ASN A 109 -5.22 9.24 -5.14
N LEU A 110 -4.65 8.12 -5.62
CA LEU A 110 -3.21 7.88 -5.60
C LEU A 110 -2.44 8.74 -6.62
N THR A 111 -1.50 9.53 -6.12
CA THR A 111 -0.62 10.40 -6.93
C THR A 111 0.77 9.83 -7.16
N VAL A 112 1.27 8.99 -6.24
CA VAL A 112 2.61 8.38 -6.32
C VAL A 112 2.50 6.92 -5.88
N LEU A 113 3.05 6.02 -6.70
CA LEU A 113 3.17 4.60 -6.41
C LEU A 113 4.62 4.14 -6.59
N ASP A 114 5.18 3.49 -5.56
CA ASP A 114 6.46 2.77 -5.62
C ASP A 114 7.65 3.60 -6.14
N SER A 115 7.66 4.91 -5.85
CA SER A 115 8.61 5.95 -6.26
C SER A 115 8.32 6.72 -7.56
N SER A 116 7.27 6.39 -8.32
CA SER A 116 6.90 7.14 -9.53
C SER A 116 5.50 7.72 -9.49
N THR A 117 5.36 8.92 -10.05
CA THR A 117 4.07 9.63 -10.16
C THR A 117 3.09 8.85 -11.04
N VAL A 118 1.83 8.78 -10.59
CA VAL A 118 0.72 8.25 -11.38
C VAL A 118 0.34 9.28 -12.44
N THR A 119 0.49 8.90 -13.70
CA THR A 119 0.15 9.74 -14.85
C THR A 119 -1.36 9.69 -15.15
N LYS A 120 -1.84 10.68 -15.90
CA LYS A 120 -3.22 10.70 -16.37
C LYS A 120 -3.52 9.50 -17.28
N SER A 121 -2.58 9.14 -18.15
CA SER A 121 -2.73 8.01 -19.07
C SER A 121 -2.92 6.68 -18.34
N GLU A 122 -2.08 6.38 -17.34
CA GLU A 122 -2.23 5.17 -16.51
C GLU A 122 -3.58 5.14 -15.81
N ARG A 123 -4.04 6.29 -15.30
CA ARG A 123 -5.34 6.41 -14.63
C ARG A 123 -6.51 6.15 -15.58
N GLU A 124 -6.44 6.60 -16.83
CA GLU A 124 -7.48 6.31 -17.82
C GLU A 124 -7.47 4.83 -18.26
N ILE A 125 -6.29 4.21 -18.34
CA ILE A 125 -6.16 2.78 -18.63
C ILE A 125 -6.71 1.95 -17.47
N ALA A 126 -6.37 2.29 -16.22
CA ALA A 126 -6.76 1.56 -15.03
C ALA A 126 -8.27 1.65 -14.70
N LYS A 127 -9.01 2.55 -15.35
CA LYS A 127 -10.49 2.66 -15.21
C LYS A 127 -11.25 1.68 -16.12
N LYS A 128 -10.59 1.12 -17.14
CA LYS A 128 -11.18 0.18 -18.08
C LYS A 128 -11.25 -1.21 -17.48
#